data_AF-A0A818U9G5-F1
#
_entry.id   AF-A0A818U9G5-F1
#
_cell.length_a   1.000
_cell.length_b   1.000
_cell.length_c   1.000
_cell.angle_alpha   90.00
_cell.angle_beta   90.00
_cell.angle_gamma   90.00
#
_symmetry.space_group_name_H-M   'P 1'
#
loop_
_entity.id
_entity.type
_entity.pdbx_description
1 polymer ?
#
loop_
_entity_poly.entity_id
_entity_poly.type
_entity_poly.pdbx_seq_one_letter_code
_entity_poly.pdbx_strand_id
1 'polypeptide(L)'
;MFTLSLILIGTACFVATTPIANDPFTIVSSDVSPSSRLISFDKSVDKILSFWTDDKLKAAKSVMPIRKINSQTTTKTEISNNGPRVLVDGTMGSLQKAAISAAVNPDKASSRQVFTSTGRQTYTTGKIFWNNTGNSYGMCSGAIVTSNNKDTIVTAGHCCFDHDTNKFRISQNFIFIPDYKSGAQPYGKWAARTMTAYTAWTVNQNFNYDVCFVNLYTNSKGQHIQDLLGAEGIASNYPRNAITYSFGYPYNLAQGEIMQYCSGSAAASKYGNGYTGQTIPCDMTGGCSGGPWIQNFTASTGIGYITSLNSFLITTIPNYMNGPYFESNIWSLYQKCMV
;
A
#
# COMPACT_ATOMS: atom_id res chain seq x y z
N MET A 1 5.51 80.14 -44.30
CA MET A 1 5.29 79.02 -45.23
C MET A 1 4.87 77.81 -44.42
N PHE A 2 3.73 77.22 -44.77
CA PHE A 2 3.13 75.97 -44.27
C PHE A 2 2.45 75.93 -42.88
N THR A 3 1.15 76.27 -42.94
CA THR A 3 -0.03 75.45 -42.58
C THR A 3 -0.21 74.84 -41.19
N LEU A 4 -1.31 75.30 -40.59
CA LEU A 4 -2.13 74.80 -39.51
C LEU A 4 -2.96 73.56 -39.92
N SER A 5 -3.17 72.60 -39.02
CA SER A 5 -4.33 71.67 -38.86
C SER A 5 -4.08 70.89 -37.56
N LEU A 6 -4.69 71.19 -36.39
CA LEU A 6 -6.07 70.93 -35.93
C LEU A 6 -6.50 69.47 -36.19
N ILE A 7 -6.67 68.61 -35.17
CA ILE A 7 -7.91 68.33 -34.41
C ILE A 7 -7.59 67.16 -33.43
N LEU A 8 -8.23 66.88 -32.30
CA LEU A 8 -9.00 67.59 -31.28
C LEU A 8 -9.37 66.47 -30.26
N ILE A 9 -9.11 66.75 -28.98
CA ILE A 9 -9.84 66.35 -27.75
C ILE A 9 -10.10 64.85 -27.46
N GLY A 10 -9.64 64.47 -26.27
CA GLY A 10 -10.22 63.38 -25.48
C GLY A 10 -9.66 63.41 -24.06
N THR A 11 -10.26 64.23 -23.20
CA THR A 11 -9.91 64.37 -21.78
C THR A 11 -10.22 63.07 -21.03
N ALA A 12 -9.20 62.38 -20.52
CA ALA A 12 -9.38 61.28 -19.57
C ALA A 12 -8.99 61.76 -18.16
N CYS A 13 -9.98 61.85 -17.27
CA CYS A 13 -9.80 62.06 -15.84
C CYS A 13 -9.26 60.79 -15.17
N PHE A 14 -8.29 60.99 -14.26
CA PHE A 14 -7.95 60.28 -12.99
C PHE A 14 -8.34 58.79 -12.85
N VAL A 15 -7.50 57.90 -12.33
CA VAL A 15 -6.98 57.84 -10.94
C VAL A 15 -5.74 56.93 -10.92
N ALA A 16 -4.72 57.29 -10.12
CA ALA A 16 -3.59 56.41 -9.82
C ALA A 16 -3.94 55.45 -8.67
N THR A 17 -3.88 54.14 -8.91
CA THR A 17 -3.68 53.10 -7.88
C THR A 17 -2.98 51.88 -8.49
N THR A 18 -1.73 51.65 -8.04
CA THR A 18 -0.92 50.41 -7.92
C THR A 18 -0.96 49.30 -8.99
N PRO A 19 0.20 48.74 -9.40
CA PRO A 19 0.27 47.68 -10.39
C PRO A 19 -0.24 46.34 -9.83
N ILE A 20 -1.11 45.71 -10.61
CA ILE A 20 -1.59 44.34 -10.46
C ILE A 20 -0.38 43.40 -10.62
N ALA A 21 -0.12 42.58 -9.60
CA ALA A 21 0.80 41.47 -9.69
C ALA A 21 0.23 40.43 -10.68
N ASN A 22 0.91 40.23 -11.80
CA ASN A 22 0.70 39.07 -12.66
C ASN A 22 1.46 37.89 -12.03
N ASP A 23 0.76 37.04 -11.29
CA ASP A 23 1.25 35.72 -10.89
C ASP A 23 0.69 34.68 -11.86
N PRO A 24 1.52 33.97 -12.66
CA PRO A 24 1.03 33.04 -13.66
C PRO A 24 1.01 31.61 -13.10
N PHE A 25 0.28 31.34 -12.02
CA PHE A 25 -0.05 29.97 -11.61
C PHE A 25 -1.43 29.88 -10.98
N THR A 26 -2.44 29.71 -11.84
CA THR A 26 -3.77 29.26 -11.43
C THR A 26 -3.67 27.79 -11.01
N ILE A 27 -3.45 27.53 -9.71
CA ILE A 27 -3.68 26.19 -9.14
C ILE A 27 -5.19 25.98 -9.07
N VAL A 28 -5.74 25.26 -10.04
CA VAL A 28 -7.04 24.60 -9.87
C VAL A 28 -6.76 23.25 -9.19
N SER A 29 -6.58 23.28 -7.87
CA SER A 29 -6.52 22.08 -7.04
C SER A 29 -7.96 21.62 -6.76
N SER A 30 -8.43 20.61 -7.48
CA SER A 30 -9.64 19.86 -7.10
C SER A 30 -9.32 18.66 -6.19
N ASP A 31 -8.11 18.56 -5.63
CA ASP A 31 -7.70 17.39 -4.85
C ASP A 31 -8.18 17.49 -3.39
N VAL A 32 -9.49 17.33 -3.18
CA VAL A 32 -10.05 17.07 -1.86
C VAL A 32 -9.68 15.62 -1.51
N SER A 33 -8.48 15.42 -0.98
CA SER A 33 -8.09 14.14 -0.38
C SER A 33 -9.16 13.76 0.66
N PRO A 34 -9.72 12.53 0.62
CA PRO A 34 -10.77 12.14 1.56
C PRO A 34 -10.26 12.23 3.00
N SER A 35 -11.16 12.42 3.96
CA SER A 35 -10.78 12.41 5.38
C SER A 35 -10.13 11.07 5.76
N SER A 36 -9.10 11.10 6.60
CA SER A 36 -8.42 9.90 7.11
C SER A 36 -8.78 9.66 8.57
N ARG A 37 -8.84 8.41 9.01
CA ARG A 37 -8.99 8.04 10.42
C ARG A 37 -7.66 7.48 10.93
N LEU A 38 -7.08 8.11 11.94
CA LEU A 38 -5.97 7.58 12.74
C LEU A 38 -6.56 7.04 14.05
N ILE A 39 -6.33 5.77 14.36
CA ILE A 39 -6.87 5.12 15.56
C ILE A 39 -5.74 4.44 16.35
N SER A 40 -5.72 4.65 17.66
CA SER A 40 -4.92 3.91 18.63
C SER A 40 -5.82 3.08 19.53
N PHE A 41 -5.28 2.04 20.16
CA PHE A 41 -5.99 1.23 21.14
C PHE A 41 -5.10 0.93 22.34
N ASP A 42 -5.59 1.24 23.54
CA ASP A 42 -4.84 1.03 24.77
C ASP A 42 -5.01 -0.42 25.24
N LYS A 43 -3.99 -1.23 24.94
CA LYS A 43 -3.83 -2.58 25.44
C LYS A 43 -2.34 -2.85 25.59
N SER A 44 -1.95 -3.45 26.71
CA SER A 44 -0.57 -3.88 26.94
C SER A 44 -0.05 -4.73 25.76
N VAL A 45 1.10 -4.33 25.22
CA VAL A 45 1.79 -5.03 24.13
C VAL A 45 2.00 -6.49 24.49
N ASP A 46 2.44 -6.79 25.71
CA ASP A 46 2.64 -8.17 26.18
C ASP A 46 1.36 -9.00 26.13
N LYS A 47 0.19 -8.41 26.44
CA LYS A 47 -1.10 -9.08 26.31
C LYS A 47 -1.47 -9.35 24.85
N ILE A 48 -1.13 -8.45 23.93
CA ILE A 48 -1.33 -8.67 22.49
C ILE A 48 -0.41 -9.79 21.99
N LEU A 49 0.87 -9.75 22.34
CA LEU A 49 1.86 -10.71 21.85
C LEU A 49 1.68 -12.10 22.44
N SER A 50 1.38 -12.21 23.74
CA SER A 50 1.14 -13.49 24.44
C SER A 50 -0.18 -14.15 24.06
N PHE A 51 -1.14 -13.40 23.52
CA PHE A 51 -2.36 -13.98 22.97
C PHE A 51 -2.06 -15.00 21.86
N TRP A 52 -1.03 -14.75 21.06
CA TRP A 52 -0.69 -15.55 19.88
C TRP A 52 0.23 -16.72 20.22
N THR A 53 -0.35 -17.92 20.23
CA THR A 53 0.35 -19.20 20.23
C THR A 53 0.46 -19.75 18.81
N ASP A 54 1.36 -20.71 18.60
CA ASP A 54 1.57 -21.32 17.27
C ASP A 54 0.29 -21.97 16.73
N ASP A 55 -0.50 -22.62 17.59
CA ASP A 55 -1.80 -23.19 17.21
C ASP A 55 -2.78 -22.13 16.70
N LYS A 56 -2.81 -20.95 17.32
CA LYS A 56 -3.69 -19.85 16.88
C LYS A 56 -3.20 -19.24 15.57
N LEU A 57 -1.89 -19.10 15.39
CA LEU A 57 -1.31 -18.66 14.11
C LEU A 57 -1.67 -19.64 12.99
N LYS A 58 -1.51 -20.93 13.23
CA LYS A 58 -1.85 -22.00 12.27
C LYS A 58 -3.35 -22.09 11.99
N ALA A 59 -4.20 -21.76 12.97
CA ALA A 59 -5.65 -21.77 12.82
C ALA A 59 -6.21 -20.54 12.09
N ALA A 60 -5.39 -19.52 11.84
CA ALA A 60 -5.84 -18.34 11.09
C ALA A 60 -6.33 -18.71 9.70
N LYS A 61 -7.30 -17.94 9.21
CA LYS A 61 -7.94 -18.09 7.90
C LYS A 61 -8.02 -16.74 7.20
N SER A 62 -8.11 -16.75 5.88
CA SER A 62 -8.31 -15.53 5.11
C SER A 62 -9.16 -15.79 3.89
N VAL A 63 -9.96 -14.79 3.56
CA VAL A 63 -10.72 -14.74 2.33
C VAL A 63 -10.33 -13.46 1.60
N MET A 64 -10.05 -13.59 0.31
CA MET A 64 -9.81 -12.42 -0.53
C MET A 64 -11.17 -11.81 -0.91
N PRO A 65 -11.34 -10.48 -0.91
CA PRO A 65 -12.49 -9.87 -1.55
C PRO A 65 -12.62 -10.32 -3.01
N ILE A 66 -13.78 -10.85 -3.39
CA ILE A 66 -14.09 -11.25 -4.77
C ILE A 66 -15.18 -10.33 -5.30
N ARG A 67 -14.91 -9.66 -6.43
CA ARG A 67 -15.82 -8.68 -7.05
C ARG A 67 -16.28 -9.14 -8.42
N LYS A 68 -17.47 -8.70 -8.84
CA LYS A 68 -17.96 -8.89 -10.21
C LYS A 68 -17.55 -7.69 -11.06
N ILE A 69 -17.18 -7.90 -12.32
CA ILE A 69 -17.01 -6.79 -13.27
C ILE A 69 -18.34 -6.04 -13.34
N ASN A 70 -18.29 -4.71 -13.31
CA ASN A 70 -19.44 -3.91 -13.62
C ASN A 70 -19.38 -3.46 -15.09
N SER A 71 -20.19 -4.07 -15.94
CA SER A 71 -20.25 -3.78 -17.38
C SER A 71 -20.80 -2.40 -17.74
N GLN A 72 -21.29 -1.60 -16.77
CA GLN A 72 -21.99 -0.34 -17.05
C GLN A 72 -21.09 0.89 -17.26
N THR A 73 -19.75 0.77 -17.23
CA THR A 73 -18.89 1.94 -17.52
C THR A 73 -17.54 1.50 -18.07
N THR A 74 -17.51 1.16 -19.36
CA THR A 74 -16.28 1.12 -20.18
C THR A 74 -16.00 2.51 -20.80
N THR A 75 -16.27 3.59 -20.07
CA THR A 75 -15.55 4.83 -20.37
C THR A 75 -14.09 4.54 -20.03
N LYS A 76 -13.23 4.50 -21.06
CA LYS A 76 -11.78 4.67 -20.89
C LYS A 76 -11.59 6.01 -20.17
N THR A 77 -11.64 6.02 -18.83
CA THR A 77 -11.08 7.12 -18.10
C THR A 77 -9.60 7.03 -18.41
N GLU A 78 -9.10 7.98 -19.21
CA GLU A 78 -7.66 8.12 -19.38
C GLU A 78 -7.07 8.24 -17.99
N ILE A 79 -6.38 7.18 -17.58
CA ILE A 79 -5.67 7.13 -16.32
C ILE A 79 -4.47 8.04 -16.51
N SER A 80 -4.69 9.32 -16.24
CA SER A 80 -3.69 10.34 -16.40
C SER A 80 -2.91 10.43 -15.09
N ASN A 81 -1.63 10.08 -15.15
CA ASN A 81 -0.66 10.28 -14.07
C ASN A 81 -0.39 11.79 -13.93
N ASN A 82 -1.36 12.54 -13.40
CA ASN A 82 -1.29 14.01 -13.42
C ASN A 82 -0.54 14.60 -12.22
N GLY A 83 -0.16 13.77 -11.24
CA GLY A 83 0.63 14.22 -10.09
C GLY A 83 2.13 14.05 -10.32
N PRO A 84 2.98 14.89 -9.69
CA PRO A 84 4.42 14.65 -9.68
C PRO A 84 4.71 13.27 -9.08
N ARG A 85 5.67 12.56 -9.67
CA ARG A 85 6.20 11.33 -9.09
C ARG A 85 6.95 11.69 -7.80
N VAL A 86 6.54 11.07 -6.70
CA VAL A 86 7.23 11.19 -5.40
C VAL A 86 7.67 9.81 -4.98
N LEU A 87 8.89 9.71 -4.46
CA LEU A 87 9.45 8.45 -3.96
C LEU A 87 10.24 8.69 -2.69
N VAL A 88 10.24 7.68 -1.84
CA VAL A 88 11.18 7.53 -0.71
C VAL A 88 11.89 6.21 -0.92
N ASP A 89 13.22 6.25 -0.85
CA ASP A 89 14.06 5.08 -1.04
C ASP A 89 13.93 4.09 0.11
N GLY A 90 14.09 2.81 -0.20
CA GLY A 90 14.18 1.77 0.79
C GLY A 90 15.45 1.87 1.63
N THR A 91 15.45 1.19 2.76
CA THR A 91 16.56 1.22 3.71
C THR A 91 17.02 -0.19 4.06
N MET A 92 18.31 -0.35 4.29
CA MET A 92 18.90 -1.60 4.74
C MET A 92 18.77 -1.71 6.27
N GLY A 93 18.43 -2.91 6.75
CA GLY A 93 18.40 -3.22 8.19
C GLY A 93 19.73 -3.72 8.71
N SER A 94 19.94 -3.57 10.02
CA SER A 94 21.13 -4.10 10.71
C SER A 94 21.27 -5.63 10.64
N LEU A 95 20.16 -6.38 10.48
CA LEU A 95 20.18 -7.84 10.34
C LEU A 95 20.15 -8.34 8.89
N GLN A 96 19.99 -7.47 7.89
CA GLN A 96 20.10 -7.89 6.50
C GLN A 96 21.56 -8.21 6.18
N LYS A 97 21.87 -9.49 5.95
CA LYS A 97 23.20 -9.93 5.51
C LYS A 97 23.43 -9.58 4.03
N ALA A 98 24.70 -9.39 3.66
CA ALA A 98 25.14 -9.35 2.26
C ALA A 98 24.65 -10.62 1.51
N ALA A 99 24.32 -10.47 0.23
CA ALA A 99 23.41 -11.38 -0.47
C ALA A 99 24.10 -12.67 -0.85
N ILE A 100 23.38 -13.76 -0.71
CA ILE A 100 23.59 -14.97 -1.51
C ILE A 100 22.60 -14.84 -2.67
N SER A 101 23.11 -14.91 -3.90
CA SER A 101 22.37 -14.65 -5.14
C SER A 101 21.03 -15.40 -5.17
N ALA A 102 19.94 -14.66 -5.38
CA ALA A 102 18.63 -15.22 -5.67
C ALA A 102 18.29 -14.92 -7.14
N ALA A 103 18.13 -15.97 -7.94
CA ALA A 103 17.57 -15.87 -9.27
C ALA A 103 16.06 -15.56 -9.16
N VAL A 104 15.70 -14.29 -9.04
CA VAL A 104 14.35 -13.87 -9.44
C VAL A 104 14.35 -13.87 -10.95
N ASN A 105 13.48 -14.66 -11.58
CA ASN A 105 13.32 -14.64 -13.04
C ASN A 105 12.22 -13.61 -13.40
N PRO A 106 12.57 -12.37 -13.78
CA PRO A 106 11.61 -11.33 -14.17
C PRO A 106 10.72 -11.69 -15.37
N ASP A 107 11.12 -12.68 -16.18
CA ASP A 107 10.75 -12.69 -17.60
C ASP A 107 9.58 -13.62 -17.95
N LYS A 108 8.85 -14.17 -16.98
CA LYS A 108 7.59 -14.87 -17.26
C LYS A 108 6.47 -14.32 -16.42
N ALA A 109 5.46 -13.77 -17.09
CA ALA A 109 4.11 -13.61 -16.52
C ALA A 109 3.70 -14.96 -15.93
N SER A 110 3.76 -15.08 -14.61
CA SER A 110 3.76 -16.40 -13.98
C SER A 110 2.54 -16.59 -13.11
N SER A 111 2.02 -17.82 -13.13
CA SER A 111 1.41 -18.41 -11.94
C SER A 111 2.29 -18.14 -10.71
N ARG A 112 1.68 -18.09 -9.53
CA ARG A 112 2.40 -17.95 -8.26
C ARG A 112 3.56 -18.93 -8.17
N GLN A 113 4.67 -18.45 -7.64
CA GLN A 113 5.83 -19.27 -7.33
C GLN A 113 6.14 -19.17 -5.85
N VAL A 114 6.62 -20.27 -5.26
CA VAL A 114 7.19 -20.24 -3.92
C VAL A 114 8.41 -19.32 -3.97
N PHE A 115 8.48 -18.36 -3.06
CA PHE A 115 9.67 -17.56 -2.90
C PHE A 115 10.70 -18.40 -2.14
N THR A 116 11.53 -19.14 -2.87
CA THR A 116 12.48 -20.13 -2.32
C THR A 116 13.84 -19.55 -1.97
N SER A 117 14.14 -18.34 -2.45
CA SER A 117 15.43 -17.74 -2.15
C SER A 117 15.53 -17.40 -0.67
N THR A 118 16.74 -17.52 -0.12
CA THR A 118 17.16 -16.87 1.14
C THR A 118 17.17 -15.33 1.02
N GLY A 119 16.22 -14.77 0.26
CA GLY A 119 16.28 -13.47 -0.37
C GLY A 119 15.78 -12.37 0.53
N ARG A 120 16.53 -11.27 0.56
CA ARG A 120 16.39 -10.10 1.42
C ARG A 120 14.98 -9.46 1.46
N GLN A 121 14.13 -9.76 0.49
CA GLN A 121 12.73 -9.32 0.44
C GLN A 121 11.87 -9.89 1.58
N THR A 122 12.21 -11.07 2.12
CA THR A 122 11.42 -11.66 3.21
C THR A 122 11.57 -10.90 4.53
N TYR A 123 12.63 -10.09 4.68
CA TYR A 123 12.83 -9.27 5.86
C TYR A 123 11.76 -8.18 5.99
N THR A 124 11.38 -7.60 4.85
CA THR A 124 10.45 -6.47 4.81
C THR A 124 9.00 -6.93 4.58
N THR A 125 8.76 -8.11 4.02
CA THR A 125 7.40 -8.66 3.84
C THR A 125 7.04 -9.69 4.90
N GLY A 126 5.86 -9.58 5.49
CA GLY A 126 5.42 -10.44 6.59
C GLY A 126 3.95 -10.80 6.56
N LYS A 127 3.60 -11.73 7.44
CA LYS A 127 2.23 -12.21 7.64
C LYS A 127 1.58 -11.44 8.78
N ILE A 128 0.34 -11.01 8.56
CA ILE A 128 -0.47 -10.27 9.52
C ILE A 128 -1.48 -11.22 10.14
N PHE A 129 -1.75 -11.06 11.43
CA PHE A 129 -2.76 -11.83 12.15
C PHE A 129 -3.62 -10.91 13.03
N TRP A 130 -4.89 -11.27 13.19
CA TRP A 130 -5.81 -10.64 14.14
C TRP A 130 -6.82 -11.66 14.68
N ASN A 131 -7.37 -11.42 15.86
CA ASN A 131 -8.43 -12.26 16.41
C ASN A 131 -9.81 -11.78 15.97
N ASN A 132 -10.64 -12.69 15.49
CA ASN A 132 -12.06 -12.43 15.35
C ASN A 132 -12.76 -12.74 16.68
N THR A 133 -14.07 -12.98 16.63
CA THR A 133 -14.85 -13.44 17.78
C THR A 133 -14.54 -14.92 18.09
N GLY A 134 -14.50 -15.26 19.39
CA GLY A 134 -14.21 -16.63 19.84
C GLY A 134 -12.83 -17.13 19.41
N ASN A 135 -12.78 -18.39 18.94
CA ASN A 135 -11.55 -19.06 18.48
C ASN A 135 -11.35 -18.95 16.96
N SER A 136 -11.82 -17.86 16.36
CA SER A 136 -11.60 -17.55 14.94
C SER A 136 -10.50 -16.50 14.80
N TYR A 137 -9.59 -16.70 13.85
CA TYR A 137 -8.46 -15.81 13.61
C TYR A 137 -8.36 -15.49 12.12
N GLY A 138 -8.03 -14.24 11.81
CA GLY A 138 -7.82 -13.79 10.44
C GLY A 138 -6.34 -13.61 10.13
N MET A 139 -6.00 -13.68 8.83
CA MET A 139 -4.66 -13.34 8.37
C MET A 139 -4.65 -12.57 7.05
N CYS A 140 -3.58 -11.80 6.85
CA CYS A 140 -3.26 -11.04 5.64
C CYS A 140 -1.72 -11.04 5.45
N SER A 141 -1.27 -10.27 4.48
CA SER A 141 0.13 -9.92 4.25
C SER A 141 0.33 -8.41 4.41
N GLY A 142 1.57 -7.99 4.61
CA GLY A 142 1.96 -6.58 4.60
C GLY A 142 3.46 -6.44 4.44
N ALA A 143 3.93 -5.21 4.32
CA ALA A 143 5.36 -4.93 4.21
C ALA A 143 5.79 -3.68 4.96
N ILE A 144 7.00 -3.70 5.50
CA ILE A 144 7.67 -2.56 6.13
C ILE A 144 7.97 -1.52 5.04
N VAL A 145 7.48 -0.31 5.24
CA VAL A 145 7.74 0.85 4.39
C VAL A 145 8.67 1.80 5.12
N THR A 146 9.58 2.42 4.38
CA THR A 146 10.47 3.43 4.95
C THR A 146 9.63 4.51 5.61
N SER A 147 9.93 4.89 6.84
CA SER A 147 9.20 5.94 7.53
C SER A 147 10.11 6.72 8.48
N ASN A 148 9.64 7.89 8.92
CA ASN A 148 10.36 8.69 9.92
C ASN A 148 10.33 8.02 11.30
N ASN A 149 9.20 7.40 11.66
CA ASN A 149 9.03 6.70 12.94
C ASN A 149 9.63 5.27 12.97
N LYS A 150 10.15 4.77 11.84
CA LYS A 150 10.83 3.46 11.71
C LYS A 150 9.98 2.23 12.02
N ASP A 151 8.66 2.39 12.18
CA ASP A 151 7.75 1.34 12.65
C ASP A 151 6.58 1.08 11.70
N THR A 152 6.57 1.64 10.50
CA THR A 152 5.39 1.59 9.62
C THR A 152 5.39 0.37 8.70
N ILE A 153 4.27 -0.34 8.66
CA ILE A 153 3.94 -1.27 7.57
C ILE A 153 2.78 -0.73 6.72
N VAL A 154 2.76 -1.10 5.45
CA VAL A 154 1.60 -0.95 4.55
C VAL A 154 0.89 -2.29 4.38
N THR A 155 -0.44 -2.25 4.35
CA THR A 155 -1.31 -3.39 4.07
C THR A 155 -2.63 -2.90 3.45
N ALA A 156 -3.53 -3.81 3.09
CA ALA A 156 -4.83 -3.43 2.54
C ALA A 156 -5.73 -2.85 3.62
N GLY A 157 -6.60 -1.90 3.23
CA GLY A 157 -7.63 -1.34 4.10
C GLY A 157 -8.51 -2.42 4.73
N HIS A 158 -8.91 -3.44 3.95
CA HIS A 158 -9.73 -4.56 4.40
C HIS A 158 -9.00 -5.51 5.34
N CYS A 159 -7.67 -5.42 5.49
CA CYS A 159 -6.93 -6.13 6.54
C CYS A 159 -7.00 -5.37 7.87
N CYS A 160 -7.04 -4.03 7.84
CA CYS A 160 -7.13 -3.19 9.03
C CYS A 160 -8.55 -2.90 9.51
N PHE A 161 -9.55 -2.96 8.63
CA PHE A 161 -10.92 -2.56 8.93
C PHE A 161 -11.91 -3.65 8.55
N ASP A 162 -12.79 -3.97 9.50
CA ASP A 162 -13.89 -4.90 9.34
C ASP A 162 -15.19 -4.13 9.08
N HIS A 163 -15.73 -4.27 7.87
CA HIS A 163 -16.97 -3.62 7.48
C HIS A 163 -18.21 -4.25 8.11
N ASP A 164 -18.17 -5.54 8.47
CA ASP A 164 -19.32 -6.23 9.06
C ASP A 164 -19.54 -5.76 10.50
N THR A 165 -18.43 -5.53 11.23
CA THR A 165 -18.48 -5.02 12.61
C THR A 165 -18.23 -3.52 12.73
N ASN A 166 -17.95 -2.84 11.61
CA ASN A 166 -17.62 -1.41 11.52
C ASN A 166 -16.48 -1.00 12.48
N LYS A 167 -15.43 -1.83 12.57
CA LYS A 167 -14.33 -1.67 13.54
C LYS A 167 -12.96 -1.81 12.92
N PHE A 168 -12.01 -1.04 13.45
CA PHE A 168 -10.59 -1.29 13.19
C PHE A 168 -10.11 -2.52 13.97
N ARG A 169 -9.30 -3.33 13.29
CA ARG A 169 -8.71 -4.56 13.82
C ARG A 169 -7.57 -4.32 14.81
N ILE A 170 -7.18 -3.07 15.06
CA ILE A 170 -6.20 -2.74 16.11
C ILE A 170 -6.64 -3.25 17.49
N SER A 171 -7.95 -3.27 17.75
CA SER A 171 -8.53 -3.83 18.99
C SER A 171 -8.51 -5.37 19.06
N GLN A 172 -8.12 -6.03 17.96
CA GLN A 172 -8.21 -7.46 17.72
C GLN A 172 -6.83 -8.14 17.76
N ASN A 173 -5.99 -7.79 18.75
CA ASN A 173 -4.66 -8.36 18.91
C ASN A 173 -3.84 -8.36 17.61
N PHE A 174 -3.92 -7.29 16.82
CA PHE A 174 -3.27 -7.25 15.52
C PHE A 174 -1.75 -7.33 15.66
N ILE A 175 -1.14 -8.29 14.99
CA ILE A 175 0.31 -8.45 14.92
C ILE A 175 0.81 -8.62 13.48
N PHE A 176 2.06 -8.26 13.28
CA PHE A 176 2.84 -8.51 12.07
C PHE A 176 4.03 -9.42 12.40
N ILE A 177 4.27 -10.41 11.56
CA ILE A 177 5.40 -11.34 11.65
C ILE A 177 6.18 -11.29 10.34
N PRO A 178 7.32 -10.60 10.29
CA PRO A 178 8.22 -10.61 9.13
C PRO A 178 8.82 -12.00 8.92
N ASP A 179 9.03 -12.39 7.66
CA ASP A 179 9.63 -13.68 7.28
C ASP A 179 8.95 -14.91 7.93
N TYR A 180 7.63 -14.85 8.12
CA TYR A 180 6.86 -15.99 8.64
C TYR A 180 7.01 -17.20 7.72
N LYS A 181 7.32 -18.38 8.27
CA LYS A 181 7.40 -19.60 7.47
C LYS A 181 7.02 -20.83 8.28
N SER A 182 5.83 -21.38 8.01
CA SER A 182 5.37 -22.64 8.62
C SER A 182 5.47 -22.63 10.16
N GLY A 183 5.03 -21.54 10.78
CA GLY A 183 5.11 -21.30 12.23
C GLY A 183 6.40 -20.65 12.71
N ALA A 184 7.47 -20.64 11.91
CA ALA A 184 8.71 -19.93 12.24
C ALA A 184 8.51 -18.42 12.26
N GLN A 185 9.06 -17.78 13.28
CA GLN A 185 8.93 -16.34 13.57
C GLN A 185 10.32 -15.74 13.83
N PRO A 186 11.24 -15.76 12.84
CA PRO A 186 12.67 -15.53 13.07
C PRO A 186 13.00 -14.15 13.64
N TYR A 187 12.16 -13.14 13.38
CA TYR A 187 12.31 -11.78 13.91
C TYR A 187 11.17 -11.37 14.85
N GLY A 188 10.44 -12.35 15.40
CA GLY A 188 9.41 -12.16 16.41
C GLY A 188 8.10 -11.56 15.89
N LYS A 189 7.22 -11.25 16.86
CA LYS A 189 5.88 -10.68 16.66
C LYS A 189 5.89 -9.19 16.99
N TRP A 190 5.28 -8.38 16.14
CA TRP A 190 5.21 -6.93 16.29
C TRP A 190 3.75 -6.48 16.38
N ALA A 191 3.36 -5.89 17.50
CA ALA A 191 1.98 -5.46 17.73
C ALA A 191 1.67 -4.11 17.07
N ALA A 192 0.45 -3.92 16.58
CA ALA A 192 0.00 -2.63 16.07
C ALA A 192 -0.17 -1.60 17.21
N ARG A 193 0.35 -0.39 16.99
CA ARG A 193 0.25 0.81 17.84
C ARG A 193 -0.80 1.79 17.32
N THR A 194 -0.81 2.04 16.02
CA THR A 194 -1.85 2.84 15.35
C THR A 194 -2.20 2.28 13.98
N MET A 195 -3.41 2.59 13.50
CA MET A 195 -3.83 2.32 12.12
C MET A 195 -4.34 3.59 11.48
N THR A 196 -3.99 3.80 10.21
CA THR A 196 -4.47 4.92 9.40
C THR A 196 -5.06 4.42 8.08
N ALA A 197 -6.33 4.73 7.84
CA ALA A 197 -7.02 4.43 6.59
C ALA A 197 -7.96 5.58 6.20
N TYR A 198 -8.27 5.70 4.90
CA TYR A 198 -9.21 6.72 4.42
C TYR A 198 -10.67 6.38 4.78
N THR A 199 -11.50 7.40 5.02
CA THR A 199 -12.95 7.22 5.19
C THR A 199 -13.61 6.75 3.90
N ALA A 200 -13.07 7.13 2.74
CA ALA A 200 -13.48 6.58 1.46
C ALA A 200 -13.40 5.04 1.46
N TRP A 201 -12.42 4.46 2.15
CA TRP A 201 -12.40 3.04 2.44
C TRP A 201 -13.39 2.69 3.56
N THR A 202 -13.19 3.16 4.79
CA THR A 202 -13.91 2.63 5.96
C THR A 202 -15.42 2.85 5.94
N VAL A 203 -15.92 3.85 5.20
CA VAL A 203 -17.35 4.18 5.08
C VAL A 203 -17.93 3.70 3.76
N ASN A 204 -17.25 3.97 2.64
CA ASN A 204 -17.81 3.73 1.30
C ASN A 204 -17.29 2.46 0.63
N GLN A 205 -16.37 1.74 1.30
CA GLN A 205 -15.71 0.55 0.78
C GLN A 205 -15.12 0.78 -0.63
N ASN A 206 -14.58 1.99 -0.86
CA ASN A 206 -14.02 2.37 -2.15
C ASN A 206 -12.64 1.76 -2.33
N PHE A 207 -12.53 0.82 -3.29
CA PHE A 207 -11.32 0.04 -3.52
C PHE A 207 -10.14 0.85 -4.04
N ASN A 208 -10.34 2.06 -4.57
CA ASN A 208 -9.21 2.98 -4.85
C ASN A 208 -8.42 3.34 -3.58
N TYR A 209 -9.08 3.21 -2.43
CA TYR A 209 -8.54 3.58 -1.11
C TYR A 209 -8.39 2.37 -0.20
N ASP A 210 -8.40 1.14 -0.71
CA ASP A 210 -8.17 -0.10 0.05
C ASP A 210 -6.70 -0.23 0.50
N VAL A 211 -6.23 0.74 1.28
CA VAL A 211 -4.87 0.87 1.79
C VAL A 211 -4.96 1.30 3.25
N CYS A 212 -4.10 0.70 4.06
CA CYS A 212 -3.93 1.02 5.46
C CYS A 212 -2.45 1.05 5.80
N PHE A 213 -2.05 2.07 6.55
CA PHE A 213 -0.74 2.10 7.19
C PHE A 213 -0.90 1.77 8.67
N VAL A 214 0.01 0.94 9.18
CA VAL A 214 0.00 0.49 10.57
C VAL A 214 1.36 0.81 11.17
N ASN A 215 1.38 1.63 12.22
CA ASN A 215 2.60 1.79 13.02
C ASN A 215 2.63 0.68 14.06
N LEU A 216 3.79 0.03 14.18
CA LEU A 216 4.03 -1.04 15.14
C LEU A 216 4.62 -0.47 16.43
N TYR A 217 4.49 -1.22 17.52
CA TYR A 217 5.30 -0.99 18.71
C TYR A 217 6.73 -1.48 18.47
N THR A 218 7.69 -0.89 19.16
CA THR A 218 9.05 -1.43 19.25
C THR A 218 9.04 -2.81 19.91
N ASN A 219 10.07 -3.62 19.64
CA ASN A 219 10.20 -4.92 20.30
C ASN A 219 10.56 -4.76 21.80
N SER A 220 10.66 -5.88 22.52
CA SER A 220 10.99 -5.86 23.97
C SER A 220 12.36 -5.28 24.31
N LYS A 221 13.23 -5.06 23.31
CA LYS A 221 14.54 -4.39 23.45
C LYS A 221 14.48 -2.91 23.05
N GLY A 222 13.30 -2.36 22.77
CA GLY A 222 13.11 -0.98 22.31
C GLY A 222 13.57 -0.73 20.88
N GLN A 223 13.79 -1.77 20.08
CA GLN A 223 14.26 -1.62 18.70
C GLN A 223 13.10 -1.37 17.75
N HIS A 224 13.31 -0.47 16.78
CA HIS A 224 12.40 -0.24 15.67
C HIS A 224 12.54 -1.30 14.59
N ILE A 225 11.43 -1.67 13.94
CA ILE A 225 11.42 -2.77 12.98
C ILE A 225 12.23 -2.44 11.72
N GLN A 226 12.17 -1.19 11.24
CA GLN A 226 12.91 -0.75 10.07
C GLN A 226 14.42 -0.75 10.32
N ASP A 227 14.89 -0.32 11.50
CA ASP A 227 16.32 -0.33 11.81
C ASP A 227 16.88 -1.76 11.89
N LEU A 228 16.04 -2.71 12.29
CA LEU A 228 16.40 -4.12 12.40
C LEU A 228 16.42 -4.81 11.04
N LEU A 229 15.35 -4.66 10.25
CA LEU A 229 15.06 -5.49 9.08
C LEU A 229 15.17 -4.75 7.75
N GLY A 230 15.28 -3.42 7.80
CA GLY A 230 15.18 -2.56 6.65
C GLY A 230 13.72 -2.28 6.31
N ALA A 231 13.53 -1.58 5.20
CA ALA A 231 12.21 -1.29 4.68
C ALA A 231 12.24 -1.12 3.17
N GLU A 232 11.11 -1.41 2.53
CA GLU A 232 10.93 -1.05 1.13
C GLU A 232 10.85 0.46 0.94
N GLY A 233 11.22 0.90 -0.25
CA GLY A 233 10.84 2.22 -0.71
C GLY A 233 9.34 2.25 -0.99
N ILE A 234 8.79 3.45 -1.14
CA ILE A 234 7.39 3.65 -1.54
C ILE A 234 7.32 4.84 -2.49
N ALA A 235 6.47 4.73 -3.50
CA ALA A 235 6.33 5.77 -4.49
C ALA A 235 4.88 5.99 -4.89
N SER A 236 4.56 7.24 -5.21
CA SER A 236 3.31 7.65 -5.83
C SER A 236 3.51 8.02 -7.29
N ASN A 237 2.44 7.90 -8.07
CA ASN A 237 2.42 8.23 -9.50
C ASN A 237 3.52 7.48 -10.29
N TYR A 238 3.83 6.24 -9.89
CA TYR A 238 4.85 5.41 -10.52
C TYR A 238 4.35 4.81 -11.86
N PRO A 239 5.19 4.68 -12.91
CA PRO A 239 4.74 4.12 -14.19
C PRO A 239 3.96 2.80 -14.10
N ARG A 240 2.76 2.81 -14.69
CA ARG A 240 1.76 1.72 -14.59
C ARG A 240 2.05 0.48 -15.44
N ASN A 241 3.03 0.55 -16.35
CA ASN A 241 3.39 -0.52 -17.28
C ASN A 241 4.75 -1.16 -16.97
N ALA A 242 5.25 -1.03 -15.74
CA ALA A 242 6.53 -1.63 -15.35
C ALA A 242 6.36 -3.08 -14.89
N ILE A 243 7.43 -3.87 -15.02
CA ILE A 243 7.53 -5.18 -14.38
C ILE A 243 7.37 -4.99 -12.88
N THR A 244 6.43 -5.75 -12.31
CA THR A 244 5.99 -5.62 -10.93
C THR A 244 5.97 -7.00 -10.30
N TYR A 245 6.46 -7.09 -9.08
CA TYR A 245 6.44 -8.30 -8.26
C TYR A 245 5.42 -8.12 -7.15
N SER A 246 4.44 -9.00 -7.10
CA SER A 246 3.50 -9.06 -5.98
C SER A 246 3.91 -10.17 -5.03
N PHE A 247 4.01 -9.86 -3.74
CA PHE A 247 4.33 -10.84 -2.69
C PHE A 247 3.14 -11.05 -1.76
N GLY A 248 3.07 -12.21 -1.10
CA GLY A 248 2.11 -12.45 -0.02
C GLY A 248 2.03 -13.89 0.43
N TYR A 249 1.09 -14.18 1.33
CA TYR A 249 0.86 -15.49 1.95
C TYR A 249 -0.50 -16.10 1.55
N PRO A 250 -0.68 -16.55 0.30
CA PRO A 250 -1.98 -17.02 -0.17
C PRO A 250 -2.34 -18.44 0.32
N TYR A 251 -3.64 -18.71 0.48
CA TYR A 251 -4.16 -20.01 0.94
C TYR A 251 -4.03 -21.13 -0.09
N ASN A 252 -4.16 -20.81 -1.38
CA ASN A 252 -4.23 -21.81 -2.45
C ASN A 252 -2.91 -22.56 -2.70
N LEU A 253 -1.85 -22.25 -1.97
CA LEU A 253 -0.69 -23.11 -1.82
C LEU A 253 -0.17 -23.01 -0.37
N ALA A 254 0.13 -24.15 0.23
CA ALA A 254 0.63 -24.25 1.61
C ALA A 254 -0.27 -23.57 2.67
N GLN A 255 -1.55 -23.30 2.39
CA GLN A 255 -2.52 -22.73 3.35
C GLN A 255 -2.02 -21.41 3.98
N GLY A 256 -1.30 -20.60 3.20
CA GLY A 256 -0.74 -19.34 3.65
C GLY A 256 0.49 -19.47 4.55
N GLU A 257 1.06 -20.67 4.70
CA GLU A 257 2.23 -20.89 5.56
C GLU A 257 3.56 -20.50 4.92
N ILE A 258 3.57 -20.25 3.61
CA ILE A 258 4.79 -19.95 2.85
C ILE A 258 4.52 -18.74 1.96
N MET A 259 5.44 -17.78 1.99
CA MET A 259 5.42 -16.61 1.12
C MET A 259 5.54 -17.05 -0.35
N GLN A 260 4.72 -16.45 -1.19
CA GLN A 260 4.71 -16.63 -2.63
C GLN A 260 4.79 -15.28 -3.31
N TYR A 261 5.11 -15.34 -4.60
CA TYR A 261 5.08 -14.16 -5.44
C TYR A 261 4.51 -14.44 -6.82
N CYS A 262 3.99 -13.39 -7.44
CA CYS A 262 3.66 -13.31 -8.85
C CYS A 262 4.54 -12.23 -9.50
N SER A 263 4.80 -12.35 -10.78
CA SER A 263 5.48 -11.30 -11.54
C SER A 263 4.82 -11.07 -12.90
N GLY A 264 4.82 -9.82 -13.34
CA GLY A 264 4.28 -9.44 -14.64
C GLY A 264 4.21 -7.92 -14.80
N SER A 265 3.92 -7.47 -16.01
CA SER A 265 3.64 -6.06 -16.27
C SER A 265 2.31 -5.68 -15.62
N ALA A 266 2.32 -4.63 -14.81
CA ALA A 266 1.08 -4.01 -14.36
C ALA A 266 0.34 -3.38 -15.56
N ALA A 267 -0.98 -3.35 -15.46
CA ALA A 267 -1.87 -2.75 -16.46
C ALA A 267 -3.07 -2.12 -15.75
N ALA A 268 -3.84 -1.30 -16.47
CA ALA A 268 -5.11 -0.78 -15.96
C ALA A 268 -6.08 -1.92 -15.59
N SER A 269 -6.71 -1.83 -14.43
CA SER A 269 -7.70 -2.82 -13.99
C SER A 269 -8.95 -2.81 -14.88
N LYS A 270 -9.55 -3.98 -15.08
CA LYS A 270 -10.83 -4.16 -15.80
C LYS A 270 -12.06 -4.06 -14.89
N TYR A 271 -11.90 -3.68 -13.62
CA TYR A 271 -12.99 -3.70 -12.63
C TYR A 271 -14.13 -2.72 -12.97
N GLY A 272 -13.80 -1.52 -13.49
CA GLY A 272 -14.77 -0.45 -13.76
C GLY A 272 -15.18 0.32 -12.50
N ASN A 273 -16.37 0.95 -12.53
CA ASN A 273 -16.96 1.64 -11.38
C ASN A 273 -16.09 2.77 -10.78
N GLY A 274 -15.41 3.54 -11.65
CA GLY A 274 -14.51 4.61 -11.21
C GLY A 274 -13.24 4.12 -10.50
N TYR A 275 -12.94 2.82 -10.54
CA TYR A 275 -11.68 2.29 -10.03
C TYR A 275 -10.53 2.61 -11.00
N THR A 276 -9.53 3.32 -10.51
CA THR A 276 -8.34 3.73 -11.26
C THR A 276 -7.13 2.85 -10.94
N GLY A 277 -7.31 1.76 -10.18
CA GLY A 277 -6.22 0.86 -9.82
C GLY A 277 -5.68 0.02 -10.98
N GLN A 278 -4.81 -0.92 -10.63
CA GLN A 278 -4.06 -1.73 -11.57
C GLN A 278 -4.36 -3.21 -11.41
N THR A 279 -3.96 -3.99 -12.41
CA THR A 279 -3.99 -5.45 -12.38
C THR A 279 -2.66 -6.04 -12.84
N ILE A 280 -2.30 -7.21 -12.30
CA ILE A 280 -1.19 -8.04 -12.76
C ILE A 280 -1.66 -9.50 -12.90
N PRO A 281 -1.07 -10.30 -13.79
CA PRO A 281 -1.26 -11.74 -13.81
C PRO A 281 -0.80 -12.34 -12.48
N CYS A 282 -1.73 -12.91 -11.73
CA CYS A 282 -1.44 -13.53 -10.44
C CYS A 282 -2.63 -14.37 -9.97
N ASP A 283 -2.38 -15.63 -9.65
CA ASP A 283 -3.37 -16.60 -9.18
C ASP A 283 -3.35 -16.78 -7.64
N MET A 284 -2.69 -15.88 -6.90
CA MET A 284 -2.74 -15.89 -5.44
C MET A 284 -4.16 -15.61 -4.92
N THR A 285 -4.57 -16.29 -3.84
CA THR A 285 -5.92 -16.17 -3.24
C THR A 285 -5.89 -15.50 -1.87
N GLY A 286 -6.93 -15.73 -1.04
CA GLY A 286 -7.02 -15.22 0.33
C GLY A 286 -5.71 -15.34 1.09
N GLY A 287 -5.38 -14.35 1.90
CA GLY A 287 -4.15 -14.29 2.69
C GLY A 287 -3.01 -13.50 2.06
N CYS A 288 -2.93 -13.43 0.72
CA CYS A 288 -1.97 -12.52 0.08
C CYS A 288 -2.39 -11.04 0.13
N SER A 289 -3.66 -10.76 0.47
CA SER A 289 -4.20 -9.43 0.71
C SER A 289 -3.26 -8.53 1.51
N GLY A 290 -3.03 -7.31 1.04
CA GLY A 290 -2.13 -6.33 1.64
C GLY A 290 -0.65 -6.55 1.35
N GLY A 291 -0.28 -7.68 0.75
CA GLY A 291 1.09 -7.92 0.33
C GLY A 291 1.54 -6.95 -0.77
N PRO A 292 2.81 -6.53 -0.76
CA PRO A 292 3.27 -5.40 -1.55
C PRO A 292 3.38 -5.74 -3.04
N TRP A 293 3.13 -4.75 -3.88
CA TRP A 293 3.56 -4.74 -5.28
C TRP A 293 4.79 -3.87 -5.41
N ILE A 294 5.89 -4.48 -5.82
CA ILE A 294 7.21 -3.87 -5.84
C ILE A 294 7.69 -3.71 -7.27
N GLN A 295 8.05 -2.48 -7.63
CA GLN A 295 8.66 -2.10 -8.91
C GLN A 295 10.11 -1.66 -8.70
N ASN A 296 10.92 -1.74 -9.76
CA ASN A 296 12.37 -1.48 -9.70
C ASN A 296 13.07 -2.33 -8.62
N PHE A 297 12.62 -3.57 -8.48
CA PHE A 297 13.15 -4.52 -7.52
C PHE A 297 14.59 -4.90 -7.87
N THR A 298 15.50 -4.66 -6.94
CA THR A 298 16.90 -5.06 -7.09
C THR A 298 17.14 -6.36 -6.33
N ALA A 299 17.33 -7.47 -7.05
CA ALA A 299 17.49 -8.79 -6.42
C ALA A 299 18.68 -8.87 -5.45
N SER A 300 19.74 -8.08 -5.67
CA SER A 300 20.91 -8.06 -4.79
C SER A 300 20.63 -7.41 -3.43
N THR A 301 19.71 -6.44 -3.35
CA THR A 301 19.32 -5.78 -2.10
C THR A 301 17.99 -6.28 -1.54
N GLY A 302 17.16 -6.88 -2.39
CA GLY A 302 15.78 -7.22 -2.07
C GLY A 302 14.91 -5.99 -1.83
N ILE A 303 15.32 -4.81 -2.32
CA ILE A 303 14.63 -3.54 -2.12
C ILE A 303 14.13 -3.04 -3.48
N GLY A 304 12.92 -2.49 -3.48
CA GLY A 304 12.37 -1.68 -4.57
C GLY A 304 11.43 -0.60 -4.04
N TYR A 305 10.46 -0.21 -4.87
CA TYR A 305 9.40 0.72 -4.47
C TYR A 305 8.06 0.00 -4.44
N ILE A 306 7.36 0.09 -3.32
CA ILE A 306 5.95 -0.28 -3.20
C ILE A 306 5.12 0.78 -3.93
N THR A 307 4.33 0.34 -4.91
CA THR A 307 3.50 1.22 -5.75
C THR A 307 2.03 0.80 -5.79
N SER A 308 1.72 -0.34 -5.18
CA SER A 308 0.39 -0.93 -5.04
C SER A 308 0.46 -2.07 -4.00
N LEU A 309 -0.64 -2.77 -3.77
CA LEU A 309 -0.74 -3.95 -2.93
C LEU A 309 -1.84 -4.91 -3.43
N ASN A 310 -1.83 -6.16 -2.97
CA ASN A 310 -2.88 -7.12 -3.26
C ASN A 310 -4.19 -6.71 -2.58
N SER A 311 -5.24 -6.41 -3.34
CA SER A 311 -6.51 -5.93 -2.78
C SER A 311 -7.67 -6.91 -3.03
N PHE A 312 -7.98 -7.24 -4.29
CA PHE A 312 -9.13 -8.09 -4.62
C PHE A 312 -8.97 -8.89 -5.91
N LEU A 313 -9.77 -9.95 -6.04
CA LEU A 313 -9.98 -10.68 -7.30
C LEU A 313 -11.28 -10.28 -7.97
N ILE A 314 -11.33 -10.52 -9.28
CA ILE A 314 -12.56 -10.40 -10.06
C ILE A 314 -13.03 -11.80 -10.46
N THR A 315 -14.31 -12.12 -10.21
CA THR A 315 -14.87 -13.48 -10.38
C THR A 315 -14.65 -14.06 -11.78
N THR A 316 -14.73 -13.23 -12.83
CA THR A 316 -14.60 -13.67 -14.23
C THR A 316 -13.16 -13.74 -14.73
N ILE A 317 -12.19 -13.20 -13.98
CA ILE A 317 -10.76 -13.23 -14.30
C ILE A 317 -9.94 -13.54 -13.04
N PRO A 318 -10.15 -14.71 -12.40
CA PRO A 318 -9.60 -15.01 -11.07
C PRO A 318 -8.06 -15.13 -11.02
N ASN A 319 -7.40 -15.20 -12.18
CA ASN A 319 -5.94 -15.25 -12.30
C ASN A 319 -5.29 -13.86 -12.44
N TYR A 320 -6.01 -12.82 -12.04
CA TYR A 320 -5.56 -11.44 -12.07
C TYR A 320 -5.80 -10.79 -10.72
N MET A 321 -4.72 -10.39 -10.06
CA MET A 321 -4.78 -9.63 -8.82
C MET A 321 -5.01 -8.17 -9.15
N ASN A 322 -5.89 -7.50 -8.40
CA ASN A 322 -6.12 -6.07 -8.50
C ASN A 322 -5.57 -5.38 -7.26
N GLY A 323 -5.00 -4.20 -7.47
CA GLY A 323 -4.39 -3.39 -6.43
C GLY A 323 -4.58 -1.90 -6.67
N PRO A 324 -4.90 -1.12 -5.63
CA PRO A 324 -5.07 0.33 -5.77
C PRO A 324 -3.77 0.95 -6.29
N TYR A 325 -3.89 1.91 -7.19
CA TYR A 325 -2.72 2.65 -7.63
C TYR A 325 -2.39 3.74 -6.62
N PHE A 326 -1.13 3.84 -6.24
CA PHE A 326 -0.69 4.85 -5.28
C PHE A 326 -0.56 6.21 -5.98
N GLU A 327 -1.59 7.02 -5.90
CA GLU A 327 -1.60 8.41 -6.37
C GLU A 327 -1.21 9.36 -5.23
N SER A 328 -1.26 10.67 -5.50
CA SER A 328 -0.99 11.73 -4.52
C SER A 328 -1.86 11.63 -3.25
N ASN A 329 -3.07 11.09 -3.36
CA ASN A 329 -3.94 10.83 -2.21
C ASN A 329 -3.36 9.74 -1.28
N ILE A 330 -2.91 8.59 -1.77
CA ILE A 330 -2.29 7.54 -0.94
C ILE A 330 -0.98 8.06 -0.34
N TRP A 331 -0.22 8.86 -1.09
CA TRP A 331 0.95 9.57 -0.57
C TRP A 331 0.62 10.44 0.64
N SER A 332 -0.48 11.19 0.58
CA SER A 332 -0.94 12.02 1.68
C SER A 332 -1.36 11.19 2.92
N LEU A 333 -1.89 9.98 2.72
CA LEU A 333 -2.21 9.06 3.82
C LEU A 333 -0.94 8.55 4.51
N TYR A 334 0.05 8.15 3.69
CA TYR A 334 1.36 7.70 4.13
C TYR A 334 2.08 8.77 4.95
N GLN A 335 2.08 10.03 4.50
CA GLN A 335 2.69 11.12 5.28
C GLN A 335 2.01 11.33 6.65
N LYS A 336 0.68 11.17 6.73
CA LYS A 336 -0.07 11.33 7.98
C LYS A 336 0.22 10.24 9.01
N CYS A 337 0.65 9.04 8.60
CA CYS A 337 0.94 7.96 9.55
C CYS A 337 2.38 8.00 10.07
N MET A 338 3.26 8.86 9.53
CA MET A 338 4.68 8.91 9.91
C MET A 338 4.99 9.68 11.19
N VAL A 339 4.00 10.38 11.75
CA VAL A 339 4.18 11.20 12.96
C VAL A 339 4.16 10.38 14.24
#